data_AF-A0A510EAQ8-F1
#
_entry.id   AF-A0A510EAQ8-F1
#
_cell.length_a   1.000
_cell.length_b   1.000
_cell.length_c   1.000
_cell.angle_alpha   90.00
_cell.angle_beta   90.00
_cell.angle_gamma   90.00
#
_symmetry.space_group_name_H-M   'P 1'
#
loop_
_entity.id
_entity.type
_entity.pdbx_description
1 polymer ?
#
loop_
_entity_poly.entity_id
_entity_poly.type
_entity_poly.pdbx_seq_one_letter_code
_entity_poly.pdbx_strand_id
1 'polypeptide(L)' 'MMPTIGYGSNKKTKHMLPTGFRKVLVHNVKELEVLMMQNRKYCAEIAHAVSSKKRKAIVERAQQL' A
#
# COMPACT_ATOMS: atom_id res chain seq x y z
N MET A 1 -11.17 22.54 -19.79
CA MET A 1 -9.81 22.27 -20.31
C MET A 1 -9.67 20.77 -20.48
N MET A 2 -9.24 20.29 -21.65
CA MET A 2 -9.12 18.85 -21.92
C MET A 2 -7.75 18.33 -21.42
N PRO A 3 -7.70 17.17 -20.75
CA PRO A 3 -6.43 16.55 -20.38
C PRO A 3 -5.67 16.11 -21.64
N THR A 4 -4.37 16.41 -21.68
CA THR A 4 -3.46 16.02 -22.76
C THR A 4 -2.37 15.08 -22.24
N ILE A 5 -1.57 14.50 -23.14
CA ILE A 5 -0.45 13.60 -22.78
C ILE A 5 0.56 14.29 -21.84
N GLY A 6 0.69 15.62 -21.88
CA GLY A 6 1.60 16.39 -21.04
C GLY A 6 1.24 16.43 -19.55
N TYR A 7 0.03 16.02 -19.16
CA TYR A 7 -0.41 15.99 -17.76
C TYR A 7 0.12 14.76 -16.99
N GLY A 8 0.77 13.82 -17.68
CA GLY A 8 1.30 12.61 -17.05
C GLY A 8 2.40 12.92 -16.03
N SER A 9 2.25 12.40 -14.81
CA SER A 9 3.29 12.49 -13.79
C SER A 9 4.54 11.66 -14.16
N ASN A 10 5.71 12.10 -13.70
CA ASN A 10 7.00 11.44 -13.94
C ASN A 10 6.95 9.94 -13.58
N LYS A 11 7.38 9.06 -14.49
CA LYS A 11 7.36 7.60 -14.32
C LYS A 11 8.03 7.10 -13.02
N LYS A 12 9.07 7.79 -12.54
CA LYS A 12 9.78 7.41 -11.30
C LYS A 12 8.91 7.58 -10.05
N THR A 13 8.19 8.70 -9.98
CA THR A 13 7.40 9.12 -8.80
C THR A 13 5.90 8.85 -8.95
N LYS A 14 5.44 8.47 -10.14
CA LYS A 14 4.04 8.11 -10.40
C LYS A 14 3.57 7.03 -9.41
N HIS A 15 2.35 7.19 -8.90
CA HIS A 15 1.69 6.29 -7.94
C HIS A 15 2.29 6.25 -6.52
N MET A 16 3.22 7.14 -6.19
CA MET A 16 3.65 7.32 -4.80
C MET A 16 2.64 8.17 -4.03
N LEU A 17 2.44 7.82 -2.76
CA LEU A 17 1.72 8.63 -1.79
C LEU A 17 2.62 9.80 -1.33
N PRO A 18 2.02 10.87 -0.78
CA PRO A 18 2.79 11.94 -0.14
C PRO A 18 3.65 11.46 1.03
N THR A 19 3.37 10.28 1.59
CA THR A 19 4.19 9.62 2.62
C THR A 19 5.49 9.03 2.08
N GLY A 20 5.72 9.04 0.77
CA GLY A 20 6.93 8.46 0.16
C GLY A 20 6.85 6.96 -0.12
N PHE A 21 5.70 6.34 0.11
CA PHE A 21 5.47 4.91 -0.17
C PHE A 21 4.51 4.71 -1.33
N ARG A 22 4.57 3.54 -1.97
CA ARG A 22 3.54 3.06 -2.90
C ARG A 22 2.56 2.16 -2.15
N LYS A 23 1.27 2.38 -2.31
CA LYS A 23 0.28 1.56 -1.61
C LYS A 23 0.08 0.19 -2.25
N VAL A 24 -0.10 -0.82 -1.42
CA VAL A 24 -0.54 -2.16 -1.79
C VAL A 24 -1.77 -2.51 -0.96
N LEU A 25 -2.83 -2.90 -1.62
CA LEU A 25 -4.07 -3.28 -0.97
C LEU A 25 -3.96 -4.72 -0.45
N VAL A 26 -4.24 -4.91 0.84
CA VAL A 26 -4.05 -6.17 1.56
C VAL A 26 -5.37 -6.67 2.15
N HIS A 27 -5.69 -7.95 1.93
CA HIS A 27 -6.89 -8.59 2.44
C HIS A 27 -6.63 -9.52 3.64
N ASN A 28 -5.42 -10.02 3.79
CA ASN A 28 -5.05 -10.99 4.81
C ASN A 28 -3.58 -10.86 5.25
N VAL A 29 -3.21 -11.61 6.27
CA VAL A 29 -1.85 -11.58 6.86
C VAL A 29 -0.79 -12.13 5.90
N LYS A 30 -1.13 -13.09 5.03
CA LYS A 30 -0.15 -13.66 4.07
C LYS A 30 0.27 -12.66 3.01
N GLU A 31 -0.67 -11.84 2.53
CA GLU A 31 -0.38 -10.75 1.59
C GLU A 31 0.52 -9.67 2.22
N LEU A 32 0.48 -9.49 3.53
CA LEU A 32 1.40 -8.62 4.25
C LEU A 32 2.84 -9.15 4.23
N GLU A 33 3.04 -10.47 4.24
CA GLU A 33 4.38 -11.08 4.23
C GLU A 33 5.13 -10.82 2.91
N VAL A 34 4.41 -10.63 1.80
CA VAL A 34 5.01 -10.23 0.51
C VAL A 34 5.71 -8.87 0.63
N LEU A 35 5.27 -8.01 1.55
CA LEU A 35 5.84 -6.69 1.79
C LEU A 35 7.05 -6.72 2.73
N MET A 36 7.40 -7.88 3.31
CA MET A 36 8.50 -8.01 4.29
C MET A 36 9.84 -7.52 3.73
N MET A 37 10.16 -7.86 2.48
CA MET A 37 11.40 -7.42 1.84
C MET A 37 11.32 -6.02 1.20
N GLN A 38 10.11 -5.48 1.02
CA GLN A 38 9.88 -4.21 0.31
C GLN A 38 9.28 -3.11 1.18
N ASN A 39 9.43 -3.24 2.51
CA ASN A 39 8.89 -2.34 3.53
C ASN A 39 9.32 -0.86 3.39
N ARG A 40 10.47 -0.58 2.76
CA ARG A 40 10.94 0.80 2.48
C ARG A 40 10.25 1.47 1.29
N LYS A 41 9.64 0.69 0.40
CA LYS A 41 9.08 1.19 -0.87
C LYS A 41 7.56 1.14 -0.88
N TYR A 42 6.97 0.15 -0.20
CA TYR A 42 5.52 -0.06 -0.19
C TYR A 42 4.93 0.04 1.20
N CYS A 43 3.70 0.55 1.27
CA CYS A 43 2.87 0.52 2.47
C CYS A 43 1.63 -0.35 2.22
N ALA A 44 1.17 -1.03 3.28
CA ALA A 44 -0.05 -1.82 3.24
C ALA A 44 -1.29 -0.94 3.51
N GLU A 45 -2.29 -1.02 2.64
CA GLU A 45 -3.62 -0.47 2.85
C GLU A 45 -4.60 -1.61 3.08
N ILE A 46 -5.25 -1.67 4.25
CA ILE A 46 -6.18 -2.76 4.55
C ILE A 46 -7.48 -2.55 3.80
N ALA A 47 -7.90 -3.55 3.01
CA ALA A 47 -9.10 -3.46 2.20
C ALA A 47 -10.36 -3.20 3.04
N HIS A 48 -11.30 -2.41 2.48
CA HIS A 48 -12.52 -2.01 3.19
C HIS A 48 -13.32 -3.22 3.73
N ALA A 49 -13.41 -4.30 2.97
CA ALA A 49 -14.19 -5.50 3.31
C ALA A 49 -13.60 -6.35 4.47
N VAL A 50 -12.38 -6.07 4.95
CA VAL A 50 -11.77 -6.86 6.03
C VAL A 50 -12.44 -6.53 7.36
N SER A 51 -12.90 -7.55 8.08
CA SER A 51 -13.53 -7.41 9.39
C SER A 51 -12.54 -6.88 10.45
N SER A 52 -13.07 -6.21 11.48
CA SER A 52 -12.27 -5.65 12.58
C SER A 52 -11.33 -6.67 13.25
N LYS A 53 -11.81 -7.90 13.48
CA LYS A 53 -11.00 -8.99 14.05
C LYS A 53 -9.76 -9.32 13.20
N LYS A 54 -9.92 -9.40 11.88
CA LYS A 54 -8.81 -9.65 10.95
C LYS A 54 -7.89 -8.42 10.83
N ARG A 55 -8.45 -7.21 10.85
CA ARG A 55 -7.67 -5.96 10.86
C ARG A 55 -6.71 -5.90 12.03
N LYS A 56 -7.15 -6.28 13.24
CA LYS A 56 -6.28 -6.31 14.42
C LYS A 56 -5.07 -7.24 14.22
N ALA A 57 -5.31 -8.45 13.70
CA ALA A 57 -4.23 -9.40 13.41
C ALA A 57 -3.25 -8.88 12.33
N ILE A 58 -3.75 -8.19 11.30
CA ILE A 58 -2.91 -7.57 10.27
C ILE A 58 -2.03 -6.47 10.87
N VAL A 59 -2.59 -5.63 11.74
CA VAL A 59 -1.84 -4.54 12.40
C VAL A 59 -0.78 -5.11 13.35
N GLU A 60 -1.12 -6.10 14.16
CA GLU A 60 -0.17 -6.76 15.06
C GLU A 60 0.99 -7.40 14.29
N ARG A 61 0.69 -8.07 13.17
CA ARG A 61 1.74 -8.62 12.31
C ARG A 61 2.58 -7.52 11.66
N ALA A 62 1.97 -6.43 11.20
CA ALA A 62 2.68 -5.31 10.58
C ALA A 62 3.66 -4.62 11.52
N GLN A 63 3.40 -4.64 12.83
CA GLN A 63 4.28 -4.06 13.83
C GLN A 63 5.50 -4.95 14.16
N GLN A 64 5.42 -6.25 13.85
CA GLN A 64 6.53 -7.20 14.01
C GLN A 64 7.50 -7.22 12.82
N LEU A 65 7.11 -6.63 11.69
CA LEU A 65 7.85 -6.59 10.42
C LEU A 65 8.58 -5.25 10.24
#